data_AF-A0A2M7FGQ5-F1
#
_entry.id   AF-A0A2M7FGQ5-F1
#
_cell.length_a   1.000
_cell.length_b   1.000
_cell.length_c   1.000
_cell.angle_alpha   90.00
_cell.angle_beta   90.00
_cell.angle_gamma   90.00
#
_symmetry.space_group_name_H-M   'P 1'
#
loop_
_entity.id
_entity.type
_entity.pdbx_description
1 polymer ?
#
loop_
_entity_poly.entity_id
_entity_poly.type
_entity_poly.pdbx_seq_one_letter_code
_entity_poly.pdbx_strand_id
1 'polypeptide(L)'
;MATPSNLQLERLLADLVKERERHAVAKERLKEFRIESEALTDLKRAARDIRDQVKAEKQRLEEEFKQDEDFQDSTKEELESRERMRELTHELRELLAEFPMKDDLASFEFNIQGDRQQIQLEKVLKMYINGKEQRE
;
A
#
# COMPACT_ATOMS: atom_id res chain seq x y z
N MET A 1 39.11 8.14 -26.57
CA MET A 1 38.02 7.24 -27.01
C MET A 1 38.17 7.06 -28.52
N ALA A 2 38.31 5.82 -29.01
CA ALA A 2 38.53 5.57 -30.43
C ALA A 2 37.21 5.79 -31.21
N THR A 3 37.24 6.66 -32.22
CA THR A 3 36.12 6.87 -33.13
C THR A 3 35.91 5.58 -33.93
N PRO A 4 34.71 4.99 -33.94
CA PRO A 4 34.47 3.79 -34.74
C PRO A 4 34.74 4.09 -36.20
N SER A 5 35.45 3.19 -36.90
CA SER A 5 35.75 3.40 -38.32
C SER A 5 34.46 3.33 -39.13
N ASN A 6 34.34 4.09 -40.22
CA ASN A 6 33.16 4.03 -41.10
C ASN A 6 32.81 2.60 -41.53
N LEU A 7 33.81 1.73 -41.67
CA LEU A 7 33.64 0.31 -41.98
C LEU A 7 32.93 -0.47 -40.87
N GLN A 8 33.18 -0.13 -39.59
CA GLN A 8 32.47 -0.73 -38.45
C GLN A 8 31.01 -0.27 -38.42
N LEU A 9 30.75 0.99 -38.76
CA LEU A 9 29.40 1.55 -38.82
C LEU A 9 28.57 0.89 -39.93
N GLU A 10 29.14 0.77 -41.14
CA GLU A 10 28.49 0.11 -42.28
C GLU A 10 28.14 -1.35 -42.00
N ARG A 11 29.07 -2.08 -41.37
CA ARG A 11 28.84 -3.48 -40.97
C ARG A 11 27.71 -3.60 -39.95
N LEU A 12 27.70 -2.73 -38.94
CA LEU A 12 26.67 -2.73 -37.90
C LEU A 12 25.29 -2.42 -38.50
N LEU A 13 25.21 -1.48 -39.44
CA LEU A 13 23.97 -1.14 -40.14
C LEU A 13 23.48 -2.30 -41.00
N ALA A 14 24.37 -3.00 -41.71
CA ALA A 14 24.02 -4.18 -42.48
C ALA A 14 23.50 -5.33 -41.59
N ASP A 15 24.16 -5.58 -40.45
CA ASP A 15 23.73 -6.57 -39.48
C ASP A 15 22.36 -6.21 -38.87
N LEU A 16 22.12 -4.93 -38.56
CA LEU A 16 20.85 -4.43 -38.04
C LEU A 16 19.69 -4.64 -39.03
N VAL A 17 19.91 -4.35 -40.32
CA VAL A 17 18.90 -4.57 -41.36
C VAL A 17 18.55 -6.04 -41.47
N LYS A 18 19.56 -6.92 -41.46
CA LYS A 18 19.39 -8.36 -41.52
C LYS A 18 18.63 -8.93 -40.32
N GLU A 19 18.93 -8.45 -39.11
CA GLU A 19 18.20 -8.87 -37.91
C GLU A 19 16.77 -8.32 -37.88
N ARG A 20 16.54 -7.11 -38.41
CA ARG A 20 15.18 -6.57 -38.55
C ARG A 20 14.34 -7.41 -39.51
N GLU A 21 14.91 -7.87 -40.62
CA GLU A 21 14.24 -8.79 -41.55
C GLU A 21 13.93 -10.14 -40.90
N ARG A 22 14.90 -10.73 -40.19
CA ARG A 22 14.71 -11.97 -39.42
C ARG A 22 13.60 -11.84 -38.40
N HIS A 23 13.56 -10.72 -37.66
CA HIS A 23 12.52 -10.45 -36.68
C HIS A 23 11.14 -10.31 -37.35
N ALA A 24 11.05 -9.63 -38.50
CA ALA A 24 9.80 -9.53 -39.24
C ALA A 24 9.26 -10.91 -39.66
N VAL A 25 10.13 -11.77 -40.22
CA VAL A 25 9.77 -13.14 -40.61
C VAL A 25 9.38 -13.99 -39.40
N ALA A 26 10.13 -13.91 -38.31
CA ALA A 26 9.81 -14.63 -37.08
C ALA A 26 8.46 -14.19 -36.48
N LYS A 27 8.16 -12.89 -36.53
CA LYS A 27 6.88 -12.34 -36.08
C LYS A 27 5.70 -12.84 -36.91
N GLU A 28 5.83 -12.93 -38.24
CA GLU A 28 4.77 -13.50 -39.08
C GLU A 28 4.60 -15.00 -38.82
N ARG A 29 5.69 -15.77 -38.70
CA ARG A 29 5.60 -17.19 -38.32
C ARG A 29 4.91 -17.39 -36.97
N LEU A 30 5.18 -16.55 -35.98
CA LEU A 30 4.52 -16.62 -34.67
C LEU A 30 3.01 -16.36 -34.74
N LYS A 31 2.51 -15.62 -35.73
CA LYS A 31 1.07 -15.45 -35.94
C LYS A 31 0.41 -16.75 -36.44
N GLU A 32 1.11 -17.57 -37.21
CA GLU A 32 0.60 -18.87 -37.68
C GLU A 32 0.38 -19.84 -36.51
N PHE A 33 1.11 -19.68 -35.40
CA PHE A 33 0.93 -20.44 -34.16
C PHE A 33 -0.06 -19.79 -33.18
N ARG A 34 -0.67 -18.66 -33.55
CA ARG A 34 -1.64 -17.99 -32.70
C ARG A 34 -2.90 -18.86 -32.63
N ILE A 35 -3.19 -19.38 -31.44
CA ILE A 35 -4.40 -20.16 -31.22
C ILE A 35 -5.60 -19.21 -31.23
N GLU A 36 -6.28 -19.14 -32.37
CA GLU A 36 -7.56 -18.47 -32.52
C GLU A 36 -8.66 -19.51 -32.28
N SER A 37 -9.01 -19.68 -31.01
CA SER A 37 -10.10 -20.55 -30.59
C SER A 37 -11.30 -19.70 -30.19
N GLU A 38 -12.43 -19.95 -30.83
CA GLU A 38 -13.73 -19.35 -30.48
C GLU A 38 -14.10 -19.72 -29.04
N ALA A 39 -13.92 -20.98 -28.65
CA ALA A 39 -14.12 -21.43 -27.26
C ALA A 39 -13.25 -20.69 -26.23
N LEU A 40 -11.99 -20.38 -26.56
CA LEU A 40 -11.13 -19.56 -25.69
C LEU A 40 -11.64 -18.12 -25.58
N THR A 41 -12.19 -17.59 -26.67
CA THR A 41 -12.76 -16.23 -26.71
C THR A 41 -14.04 -16.17 -25.88
N ASP A 42 -14.89 -17.18 -25.98
CA ASP A 42 -16.11 -17.31 -25.17
C ASP A 42 -15.80 -17.48 -23.69
N LEU A 43 -14.81 -18.31 -23.34
CA LEU A 43 -14.33 -18.46 -21.95
C LEU A 43 -13.79 -17.13 -21.39
N LYS A 44 -13.06 -16.36 -22.20
CA LYS A 44 -12.57 -15.03 -21.78
C LYS A 44 -13.72 -14.04 -21.57
N ARG A 45 -14.77 -14.09 -22.40
CA ARG A 45 -15.97 -13.27 -22.23
C ARG A 45 -16.73 -13.68 -20.96
N ALA A 46 -17.01 -14.97 -20.78
CA ALA A 46 -17.68 -15.48 -19.58
C ALA A 46 -16.91 -15.14 -18.29
N ALA A 47 -15.58 -15.26 -18.30
CA ALA A 47 -14.75 -14.88 -17.14
C ALA A 47 -14.84 -13.39 -16.82
N ARG A 48 -14.98 -12.54 -17.84
CA ARG A 48 -15.19 -11.09 -17.64
C ARG A 48 -16.58 -10.82 -17.08
N ASP A 49 -17.61 -11.45 -17.64
CA ASP A 49 -18.99 -11.25 -17.21
C ASP A 49 -19.19 -11.67 -15.75
N ILE A 50 -18.60 -12.80 -15.33
CA ILE A 50 -18.61 -13.24 -13.93
C ILE A 50 -17.92 -12.23 -13.03
N ARG A 51 -16.76 -11.68 -13.45
CA ARG A 51 -16.05 -10.67 -12.67
C ARG A 51 -16.89 -9.40 -12.48
N ASP A 52 -17.55 -8.96 -13.54
CA ASP A 52 -18.39 -7.77 -13.51
C ASP A 52 -19.63 -8.00 -12.64
N GLN A 53 -20.23 -9.20 -12.67
CA GLN A 53 -21.31 -9.60 -11.77
C GLN A 53 -20.89 -9.62 -10.30
N VAL A 54 -19.75 -10.22 -9.97
CA VAL A 54 -19.22 -10.24 -8.59
C VAL A 54 -18.96 -8.82 -8.09
N LYS A 55 -18.44 -7.94 -8.95
CA LYS A 55 -18.22 -6.53 -8.58
C LYS A 55 -19.53 -5.80 -8.31
N ALA A 56 -20.54 -6.01 -9.15
CA ALA A 56 -21.86 -5.41 -8.96
C ALA A 56 -22.53 -5.90 -7.68
N GLU A 57 -22.47 -7.20 -7.39
CA GLU A 57 -23.04 -7.77 -6.17
C GLU A 57 -22.35 -7.26 -4.92
N LYS A 58 -21.01 -7.15 -4.95
CA LYS A 58 -20.24 -6.55 -3.87
C LYS A 58 -20.69 -5.11 -3.59
N GLN A 59 -20.87 -4.30 -4.64
CA GLN A 59 -21.33 -2.93 -4.48
C GLN A 59 -22.76 -2.86 -3.92
N ARG A 60 -23.66 -3.73 -4.38
CA ARG A 60 -25.03 -3.80 -3.84
C ARG A 60 -25.02 -4.13 -2.35
N LEU A 61 -24.25 -5.13 -1.94
CA LEU A 61 -24.12 -5.51 -0.53
C LEU A 61 -23.51 -4.37 0.29
N GLU A 62 -22.46 -3.71 -0.20
CA GLU A 62 -21.88 -2.54 0.48
C GLU A 62 -22.88 -1.38 0.64
N GLU A 63 -23.81 -1.21 -0.31
CA GLU A 63 -24.89 -0.22 -0.22
C GLU A 63 -25.98 -0.64 0.76
N GLU A 64 -26.36 -1.92 0.78
CA GLU A 64 -27.29 -2.49 1.77
C GLU A 64 -26.75 -2.35 3.19
N PHE A 65 -25.47 -2.70 3.43
CA PHE A 65 -24.83 -2.53 4.74
C PHE A 65 -24.76 -1.06 5.19
N LYS A 66 -24.63 -0.10 4.27
CA LYS A 66 -24.67 1.33 4.64
C LYS A 66 -26.04 1.80 5.09
N GLN A 67 -27.10 1.10 4.69
CA GLN A 67 -28.47 1.39 5.11
C GLN A 67 -28.88 0.59 6.35
N ASP A 68 -28.04 -0.36 6.78
CA ASP A 68 -28.22 -1.12 8.00
C ASP A 68 -27.95 -0.22 9.22
N GLU A 69 -28.94 -0.12 10.12
CA GLU A 69 -28.85 0.69 11.33
C GLU A 69 -27.73 0.19 12.26
N ASP A 70 -27.49 -1.13 12.34
CA ASP A 70 -26.44 -1.69 13.18
C ASP A 70 -25.04 -1.27 12.70
N PHE A 71 -24.86 -1.15 11.38
CA PHE A 71 -23.61 -0.66 10.78
C PHE A 71 -23.41 0.83 11.03
N GLN A 72 -24.47 1.63 10.91
CA GLN A 72 -24.40 3.06 11.19
C GLN A 72 -24.11 3.34 12.66
N ASP A 73 -24.77 2.61 13.56
CA ASP A 73 -24.54 2.71 15.01
C ASP A 73 -23.11 2.30 15.37
N SER A 74 -22.63 1.18 14.85
CA SER A 74 -21.22 0.76 15.06
C SER A 74 -20.21 1.78 14.51
N THR A 75 -20.50 2.38 13.35
CA THR A 75 -19.64 3.42 12.76
C THR A 75 -19.62 4.67 13.64
N LYS A 76 -20.77 5.05 14.19
CA LYS A 76 -20.90 6.18 15.10
C LYS A 76 -20.15 5.93 16.40
N GLU A 77 -20.33 4.75 17.00
CA GLU A 77 -19.58 4.34 18.20
C GLU A 77 -18.06 4.37 17.96
N GLU A 78 -17.60 3.91 16.79
CA GLU A 78 -16.19 3.98 16.43
C GLU A 78 -15.68 5.43 16.38
N LEU A 79 -16.44 6.34 15.76
CA LEU A 79 -16.08 7.75 15.67
C LEU A 79 -16.04 8.41 17.04
N GLU A 80 -17.07 8.22 17.87
CA GLU A 80 -17.13 8.76 19.23
C GLU A 80 -15.98 8.21 20.10
N SER A 81 -15.69 6.91 19.99
CA SER A 81 -14.56 6.27 20.68
C SER A 81 -13.22 6.83 20.23
N ARG A 82 -13.03 7.07 18.92
CA ARG A 82 -11.81 7.70 18.38
C ARG A 82 -11.62 9.12 18.85
N GLU A 83 -12.69 9.93 18.91
CA GLU A 83 -12.63 11.28 19.45
C GLU A 83 -12.26 11.27 20.94
N ARG A 84 -12.93 10.43 21.72
CA ARG A 84 -12.63 10.26 23.15
C ARG A 84 -11.20 9.77 23.40
N MET A 85 -10.69 8.85 22.58
CA MET A 85 -9.28 8.44 22.67
C MET A 85 -8.32 9.59 22.40
N ARG A 86 -8.62 10.48 21.45
CA ARG A 86 -7.78 11.66 21.18
C ARG A 86 -7.77 12.62 22.35
N GLU A 87 -8.93 12.89 22.95
CA GLU A 87 -9.07 13.72 24.13
C GLU A 87 -8.28 13.15 25.31
N LEU A 88 -8.49 11.88 25.64
CA LEU A 88 -7.76 11.19 26.72
C LEU A 88 -6.26 11.14 26.46
N THR A 89 -5.83 10.95 25.21
CA THR A 89 -4.40 10.99 24.84
C THR A 89 -3.82 12.40 25.05
N HIS A 90 -4.59 13.44 24.74
CA HIS A 90 -4.16 14.82 24.95
C HIS A 90 -4.05 15.14 26.45
N GLU A 91 -5.08 14.83 27.22
CA GLU A 91 -5.09 15.00 28.69
C GLU A 91 -3.93 14.23 29.34
N LEU A 92 -3.70 12.98 28.93
CA LEU A 92 -2.57 12.20 29.40
C LEU A 92 -1.23 12.87 29.10
N ARG A 93 -1.05 13.48 27.92
CA ARG A 93 0.19 14.21 27.59
C ARG A 93 0.38 15.44 28.45
N GLU A 94 -0.68 16.19 28.74
CA GLU A 94 -0.60 17.37 29.62
C GLU A 94 -0.20 16.94 31.04
N LEU A 95 -0.84 15.91 31.59
CA LEU A 95 -0.50 15.36 32.90
C LEU A 95 0.94 14.84 32.94
N LEU A 96 1.41 14.17 31.88
CA LEU A 96 2.78 13.68 31.78
C LEU A 96 3.81 14.81 31.64
N ALA A 97 3.44 15.94 31.04
CA ALA A 97 4.32 17.11 30.97
C ALA A 97 4.54 17.75 32.34
N GLU A 98 3.52 17.72 33.20
CA GLU A 98 3.60 18.20 34.59
C GLU A 98 4.15 17.14 35.57
N PHE A 99 4.21 15.88 35.13
CA PHE A 99 4.62 14.78 36.00
C PHE A 99 6.11 14.88 36.37
N PRO A 100 6.45 15.02 37.66
CA PRO A 100 7.84 15.14 38.09
C PRO A 100 8.53 13.78 38.06
N MET A 101 9.08 13.41 36.90
CA MET A 101 9.97 12.25 36.80
C MET A 101 11.29 12.54 37.53
N LYS A 102 11.56 11.75 38.58
CA LYS A 102 12.84 11.77 39.31
C LYS A 102 13.95 11.02 38.57
N ASP A 103 13.58 9.95 37.87
CA ASP A 103 14.46 9.08 37.11
C ASP A 103 14.13 9.17 35.61
N ASP A 104 15.06 8.75 34.73
CA ASP A 104 14.87 8.79 33.28
C ASP A 104 13.78 7.84 32.77
N LEU A 105 13.36 6.87 33.61
CA LEU A 105 12.33 5.88 33.31
C LEU A 105 11.36 5.73 34.50
N ALA A 106 10.05 5.88 34.23
CA ALA A 106 8.98 5.56 35.18
C ALA A 106 8.17 4.36 34.68
N SER A 107 7.76 3.47 35.58
CA SER A 107 6.92 2.31 35.26
C SER A 107 5.61 2.35 36.03
N PHE A 108 4.51 2.07 35.34
CA PHE A 108 3.16 2.01 35.90
C PHE A 108 2.56 0.66 35.58
N GLU A 109 1.91 0.06 36.57
CA GLU A 109 1.20 -1.20 36.39
C GLU A 109 -0.25 -1.04 36.83
N PHE A 110 -1.16 -1.54 36.02
CA PHE A 110 -2.59 -1.48 36.29
C PHE A 110 -3.30 -2.69 35.66
N ASN A 111 -4.46 -3.04 36.19
CA ASN A 111 -5.24 -4.17 35.67
C ASN A 111 -6.44 -3.64 34.89
N ILE A 112 -6.60 -4.11 33.65
CA ILE A 112 -7.81 -3.87 32.84
C ILE A 112 -8.45 -5.22 32.57
N GLN A 113 -9.71 -5.39 33.00
CA GLN A 113 -10.50 -6.60 32.76
C GLN A 113 -9.83 -7.92 33.20
N GLY A 114 -8.95 -7.85 34.21
CA GLY A 114 -8.22 -9.01 34.74
C GLY A 114 -6.82 -9.21 34.14
N ASP A 115 -6.48 -8.48 33.07
CA ASP A 115 -5.15 -8.51 32.47
C ASP A 115 -4.26 -7.40 33.04
N ARG A 116 -3.07 -7.79 33.51
CA ARG A 116 -2.06 -6.86 34.01
C ARG A 116 -1.37 -6.18 32.83
N GLN A 117 -1.48 -4.86 32.79
CA GLN A 117 -0.81 -3.99 31.84
C GLN A 117 0.34 -3.28 32.54
N GLN A 118 1.47 -3.13 31.85
CA GLN A 118 2.61 -2.36 32.31
C GLN A 118 2.96 -1.30 31.25
N ILE A 119 3.00 -0.03 31.66
CA ILE A 119 3.45 1.09 30.84
C ILE A 119 4.78 1.58 31.37
N GLN A 120 5.73 1.77 30.47
CA GLN A 120 7.01 2.41 30.74
C GLN A 120 7.05 3.76 30.05
N LEU A 121 7.46 4.79 30.78
CA LEU A 121 7.56 6.16 30.31
C LEU A 121 9.01 6.60 30.43
N GLU A 122 9.59 7.03 29.33
CA GLU A 122 10.98 7.46 29.23
C GLU A 122 11.06 8.97 28.95
N LYS A 123 11.94 9.66 29.66
CA LYS A 123 12.20 11.08 29.45
C LYS A 123 13.14 11.28 28.27
N VAL A 124 12.59 11.63 27.10
CA VAL A 124 13.40 11.87 25.89
C VAL A 124 13.70 13.37 25.72
N LEU A 125 14.99 13.74 25.75
CA LEU A 125 15.44 15.07 25.36
C LEU A 125 15.61 15.13 23.85
N LYS A 126 14.92 16.06 23.18
CA LYS A 126 15.10 16.32 21.74
C LYS A 126 15.86 17.62 21.53
N MET A 127 17.04 17.55 20.91
CA MET A 127 17.85 18.71 20.58
C MET A 127 17.59 19.17 19.14
N TYR A 128 17.34 20.46 18.94
CA TYR A 128 17.17 21.05 17.61
C TYR A 128 18.27 22.07 17.34
N ILE A 129 19.02 21.89 16.25
CA ILE A 129 20.04 22.85 15.80
C ILE A 129 19.60 23.36 14.42
N ASN A 130 19.45 24.67 14.27
CA ASN A 130 18.98 25.32 13.04
C ASN A 130 17.67 24.73 12.49
N GLY A 131 16.73 24.40 13.39
CA GLY A 131 15.42 23.85 13.03
C GLY A 131 15.44 22.38 12.59
N LYS A 132 16.59 21.69 12.67
CA LYS A 132 16.69 20.25 12.41
C LYS A 132 16.84 19.49 13.73
N GLU A 133 15.96 18.53 13.95
CA GLU A 133 16.05 17.56 15.05
C GLU A 133 17.38 16.79 14.89
N GLN A 134 18.25 16.89 15.88
CA GLN A 134 19.43 16.05 16.00
C GLN A 134 18.99 14.79 16.71
N ARG A 135 18.90 13.68 15.96
CA ARG A 135 18.70 12.35 16.53
C ARG A 135 20.07 11.82 16.91
N GLU A 136 20.29 11.56 18.19
CA GLU A 136 21.37 10.65 18.63
C GLU A 136 21.05 9.22 18.22
#